data_AF-A0A9D7BAG7-F1
#
_entry.id   AF-A0A9D7BAG7-F1
#
_cell.length_a   1.000
_cell.length_b   1.000
_cell.length_c   1.000
_cell.angle_alpha   90.00
_cell.angle_beta   90.00
_cell.angle_gamma   90.00
#
_symmetry.space_group_name_H-M   'P 1'
#
loop_
_entity.id
_entity.type
_entity.pdbx_description
1 polymer ?
#
loop_
_entity_poly.entity_id
_entity_poly.type
_entity_poly.pdbx_seq_one_letter_code
_entity_poly.pdbx_strand_id
1 'polypeptide(L)'
;MITTGQKIAIERIAASKLPTTDLENIKFGRVFSDHMFVMDYADGGWRDMRIVPFADMRMSPASLVLHYSQTIFEGLKAYRNVDGGINLIRPQDNITRMNHSAHRMCMPHIPEEAFLEAMVELVRADSSWVLKDEDASLYIRPFLFASDAYIGVRPSDTYRLIIFTCPVRGYYNEPVRVKVETKFSRAFPGGTGEAKCGGNYGGGLYPAKLGQEEGFHQLLWTDGLTHEYIEESGTMNVFFNIDGTLITPALDGTILRGITRDSIIRIAKDEGIKVEERRVSVEEVEVAARNGRLRSAFGAGTAATIAHIQTIAFDDATYDLPGVETRELANRIGKKLDDIRRGRVADPYGWVVPV
;
A
#
# COMPACT_ATOMS: atom_id res chain seq x y z
N MET A 1 21.48 12.70 17.52
CA MET A 1 21.25 11.32 17.04
C MET A 1 20.34 10.64 18.03
N ILE A 2 19.31 9.94 17.55
CA ILE A 2 18.44 9.13 18.40
C ILE A 2 19.21 7.87 18.81
N THR A 3 19.15 7.51 20.09
CA THR A 3 19.58 6.21 20.60
C THR A 3 18.35 5.32 20.80
N THR A 4 18.48 4.01 20.58
CA THR A 4 17.44 3.03 20.90
C THR A 4 16.94 3.25 22.35
N GLY A 5 15.61 3.34 22.53
CA GLY A 5 14.97 3.59 23.83
C GLY A 5 14.82 5.07 24.24
N GLN A 6 15.11 6.02 23.35
CA GLN A 6 14.76 7.43 23.59
C GLN A 6 13.23 7.57 23.66
N LYS A 7 12.72 8.07 24.79
CA LYS A 7 11.28 8.23 25.02
C LYS A 7 10.66 9.20 24.01
N ILE A 8 9.60 8.78 23.34
CA ILE A 8 8.77 9.62 22.46
C ILE A 8 8.03 10.66 23.33
N ALA A 9 8.17 11.94 23.00
CA ALA A 9 7.39 12.99 23.65
C ALA A 9 5.94 12.93 23.16
N ILE A 10 4.96 12.90 24.06
CA ILE A 10 3.53 12.77 23.69
C ILE A 10 2.76 13.98 24.21
N GLU A 11 2.27 14.79 23.29
CA GLU A 11 1.30 15.86 23.54
C GLU A 11 -0.10 15.36 23.17
N ARG A 12 -0.94 15.14 24.19
CA ARG A 12 -2.31 14.65 23.99
C ARG A 12 -3.28 15.78 23.69
N ILE A 13 -4.22 15.55 22.78
CA ILE A 13 -5.35 16.45 22.57
C ILE A 13 -6.24 16.51 23.82
N ALA A 14 -6.82 17.67 24.11
CA ALA A 14 -7.73 17.85 25.24
C ALA A 14 -9.09 17.15 25.04
N ALA A 15 -9.58 17.11 23.79
CA ALA A 15 -10.84 16.47 23.42
C ALA A 15 -10.70 15.80 22.05
N SER A 16 -11.00 14.51 21.98
CA SER A 16 -11.01 13.75 20.72
C SER A 16 -12.12 14.26 19.80
N LYS A 17 -11.87 14.31 18.49
CA LYS A 17 -12.90 14.59 17.49
C LYS A 17 -13.71 13.35 17.09
N LEU A 18 -13.34 12.16 17.60
CA LEU A 18 -14.02 10.89 17.29
C LEU A 18 -15.53 10.93 17.55
N PRO A 19 -16.05 11.47 18.68
CA PRO A 19 -17.49 11.48 18.96
C PRO A 19 -18.33 12.30 17.97
N THR A 20 -17.72 13.27 17.27
CA THR A 20 -18.38 14.13 16.29
C THR A 20 -18.04 13.74 14.85
N THR A 21 -17.29 12.67 14.64
CA THR A 21 -16.86 12.21 13.31
C THR A 21 -17.90 11.26 12.74
N ASP A 22 -18.29 11.44 11.47
CA ASP A 22 -19.10 10.46 10.73
C ASP A 22 -18.24 9.23 10.39
N LEU A 23 -18.49 8.12 11.09
CA LEU A 23 -17.81 6.84 10.91
C LEU A 23 -18.59 5.85 10.04
N GLU A 24 -19.79 6.20 9.63
CA GLU A 24 -20.65 5.38 8.76
C GLU A 24 -20.28 5.61 7.30
N ASN A 25 -20.08 6.88 6.90
CA ASN A 25 -19.79 7.26 5.51
C ASN A 25 -18.31 7.62 5.28
N ILE A 26 -17.40 6.78 5.78
CA ILE A 26 -15.96 7.04 5.67
C ILE A 26 -15.50 6.90 4.22
N LYS A 27 -15.14 8.04 3.60
CA LYS A 27 -14.35 8.04 2.36
C LYS A 27 -12.87 7.87 2.70
N PHE A 28 -12.22 6.90 2.05
CA PHE A 28 -10.79 6.62 2.26
C PHE A 28 -9.94 7.90 2.18
N GLY A 29 -9.15 8.16 3.22
CA GLY A 29 -8.20 9.28 3.25
C GLY A 29 -8.81 10.67 3.43
N ARG A 30 -10.04 10.78 3.97
CA ARG A 30 -10.70 12.08 4.26
C ARG A 30 -10.81 12.42 5.74
N VAL A 31 -10.88 11.40 6.58
CA VAL A 31 -10.94 11.53 8.04
C VAL A 31 -9.60 11.05 8.60
N PHE A 32 -9.03 11.78 9.56
CA PHE A 32 -7.76 11.44 10.21
C PHE A 32 -7.97 11.35 11.72
N SER A 33 -7.16 10.56 12.41
CA SER A 33 -7.22 10.45 13.88
C SER A 33 -6.73 11.70 14.60
N ASP A 34 -6.73 11.69 15.93
CA ASP A 34 -6.46 12.87 16.75
C ASP A 34 -4.98 13.29 16.74
N HIS A 35 -4.06 12.34 16.54
CA HIS A 35 -2.62 12.61 16.63
C HIS A 35 -1.87 12.23 15.35
N MET A 36 -0.64 12.73 15.25
CA MET A 36 0.37 12.29 14.31
C MET A 36 1.73 12.17 15.00
N PHE A 37 2.57 11.27 14.53
CA PHE A 37 3.97 11.20 14.90
C PHE A 37 4.81 12.08 13.96
N VAL A 38 5.85 12.72 14.49
CA VAL A 38 6.83 13.52 13.74
C VAL A 38 8.24 13.19 14.22
N MET A 39 9.17 13.09 13.29
CA MET A 39 10.61 12.95 13.54
C MET A 39 11.40 13.71 12.47
N ASP A 40 12.40 14.46 12.89
CA ASP A 40 13.18 15.33 12.02
C ASP A 40 14.59 14.76 11.79
N TYR A 41 15.12 14.96 10.59
CA TYR A 41 16.51 14.72 10.25
C TYR A 41 17.18 16.05 9.95
N ALA A 42 18.26 16.36 10.66
CA ALA A 42 19.09 17.55 10.45
C ALA A 42 20.51 17.27 10.97
N ASP A 43 21.50 18.07 10.56
CA ASP A 43 22.92 17.94 10.93
C ASP A 43 23.44 16.50 10.94
N GLY A 44 23.05 15.71 9.92
CA GLY A 44 23.50 14.32 9.76
C GLY A 44 22.83 13.28 10.66
N GLY A 45 21.71 13.59 11.34
CA GLY A 45 21.04 12.60 12.18
C GLY A 45 19.59 12.89 12.53
N TRP A 46 18.85 11.80 12.77
CA TRP A 46 17.49 11.84 13.29
C TRP A 46 17.43 12.39 14.72
N ARG A 47 16.35 13.10 15.05
CA ARG A 47 16.10 13.76 16.33
C ARG A 47 14.60 14.04 16.52
N ASP A 48 14.26 14.44 17.74
CA ASP A 48 12.95 15.03 18.09
C ASP A 48 11.74 14.14 17.77
N MET A 49 11.76 12.89 18.24
CA MET A 49 10.61 11.98 18.14
C MET A 49 9.46 12.47 19.02
N ARG A 50 8.31 12.74 18.39
CA ARG A 50 7.14 13.26 19.10
C ARG A 50 5.83 12.81 18.49
N ILE A 51 4.84 12.58 19.34
CA ILE A 51 3.42 12.44 18.98
C ILE A 51 2.73 13.73 19.41
N VAL A 52 2.10 14.40 18.45
CA VAL A 52 1.44 15.69 18.63
C VAL A 52 0.03 15.65 18.02
N PRO A 53 -0.87 16.59 18.37
CA PRO A 53 -2.16 16.69 17.71
C PRO A 53 -2.00 16.79 16.18
N PHE A 54 -2.87 16.10 15.43
CA PHE A 54 -2.89 16.16 13.98
C PHE A 54 -3.15 17.59 13.52
N ALA A 55 -2.26 18.14 12.69
CA ALA A 55 -2.32 19.53 12.25
C ALA A 55 -1.70 19.71 10.86
N ASP A 56 -2.07 20.81 10.21
CA ASP A 56 -1.47 21.23 8.95
C ASP A 56 0.01 21.60 9.13
N MET A 57 0.82 21.30 8.12
CA MET A 57 2.24 21.65 8.12
C MET A 57 2.49 23.03 7.52
N ARG A 58 3.27 23.85 8.23
CA ARG A 58 3.89 25.04 7.64
C ARG A 58 5.13 24.64 6.85
N MET A 59 5.20 25.03 5.58
CA MET A 59 6.29 24.68 4.68
C MET A 59 6.67 25.88 3.81
N SER A 60 7.97 26.05 3.53
CA SER A 60 8.45 27.06 2.60
C SER A 60 7.98 26.73 1.18
N PRO A 61 7.54 27.70 0.37
CA PRO A 61 7.28 27.48 -1.06
C PRO A 61 8.53 26.98 -1.82
N ALA A 62 9.73 27.21 -1.29
CA ALA A 62 10.99 26.75 -1.85
C ALA A 62 11.38 25.33 -1.40
N SER A 63 10.50 24.58 -0.73
CA SER A 63 10.87 23.26 -0.19
C SER A 63 11.09 22.26 -1.32
N LEU A 64 12.21 21.53 -1.31
CA LEU A 64 12.61 20.63 -2.40
C LEU A 64 11.53 19.61 -2.78
N VAL A 65 10.76 19.10 -1.82
CA VAL A 65 9.66 18.16 -2.09
C VAL A 65 8.62 18.73 -3.07
N LEU A 66 8.34 20.04 -3.01
CA LEU A 66 7.35 20.71 -3.87
C LEU A 66 7.80 20.79 -5.33
N HIS A 67 9.12 20.78 -5.57
CA HIS A 67 9.71 21.01 -6.88
C HIS A 67 10.21 19.72 -7.53
N TYR A 68 10.76 18.80 -6.73
CA TYR A 68 11.51 17.65 -7.25
C TYR A 68 11.03 16.30 -6.72
N SER A 69 9.93 16.26 -5.97
CA SER A 69 9.30 15.01 -5.49
C SER A 69 10.25 14.04 -4.78
N GLN A 70 11.25 14.57 -4.06
CA GLN A 70 12.06 13.77 -3.14
C GLN A 70 11.18 13.42 -1.91
N THR A 71 10.28 12.46 -2.11
CA THR A 71 9.31 11.97 -1.12
C THR A 71 9.02 10.48 -1.33
N ILE A 72 8.87 9.76 -0.21
CA ILE A 72 8.49 8.35 -0.13
C ILE A 72 7.39 8.17 0.91
N PHE A 73 6.63 7.11 0.79
CA PHE A 73 5.58 6.79 1.76
C PHE A 73 5.36 5.30 1.93
N GLU A 74 4.67 4.93 2.99
CA GLU A 74 4.23 3.58 3.27
C GLU A 74 2.72 3.49 3.50
N GLY A 75 2.23 2.26 3.56
CA GLY A 75 0.84 1.95 3.82
C GLY A 75 0.66 0.60 4.46
N LEU A 76 0.19 0.61 5.71
CA LEU A 76 -0.15 -0.55 6.50
C LEU A 76 -1.43 -0.30 7.30
N LYS A 77 -1.91 -1.31 8.02
CA LYS A 77 -3.16 -1.23 8.77
C LYS A 77 -3.02 -1.84 10.16
N ALA A 78 -3.74 -1.25 11.11
CA ALA A 78 -4.04 -1.82 12.40
C ALA A 78 -5.48 -2.37 12.41
N TYR A 79 -5.67 -3.52 13.06
CA TYR A 79 -6.95 -4.20 13.16
C TYR A 79 -7.28 -4.48 14.61
N ARG A 80 -8.55 -4.34 14.97
CA ARG A 80 -9.01 -4.86 16.25
C ARG A 80 -9.12 -6.38 16.16
N ASN A 81 -8.48 -7.07 17.09
CA ASN A 81 -8.50 -8.52 17.17
C ASN A 81 -9.71 -9.01 18.00
N VAL A 82 -9.96 -10.32 17.95
CA VAL A 82 -11.09 -10.96 18.64
C VAL A 82 -11.04 -10.82 20.17
N ASP A 83 -9.85 -10.64 20.75
CA ASP A 83 -9.65 -10.42 22.19
C ASP A 83 -9.79 -8.94 22.59
N GLY A 84 -10.09 -8.06 21.64
CA GLY A 84 -10.25 -6.62 21.85
C GLY A 84 -8.96 -5.81 21.78
N GLY A 85 -7.80 -6.46 21.67
CA GLY A 85 -6.50 -5.83 21.42
C GLY A 85 -6.36 -5.33 19.97
N ILE A 86 -5.19 -4.79 19.64
CA ILE A 86 -4.89 -4.24 18.32
C ILE A 86 -3.68 -4.95 17.73
N ASN A 87 -3.81 -5.37 16.47
CA ASN A 87 -2.76 -6.05 15.71
C ASN A 87 -2.28 -5.15 14.56
N LEU A 88 -0.97 -4.95 14.46
CA LEU A 88 -0.30 -4.51 13.23
C LEU A 88 0.10 -5.74 12.41
N ILE A 89 0.02 -5.61 11.09
CA ILE A 89 0.32 -6.72 10.17
C ILE A 89 1.58 -6.39 9.39
N ARG A 90 2.61 -7.21 9.61
CA ARG A 90 3.91 -7.16 8.95
C ARG A 90 4.57 -5.76 8.97
N PRO A 91 4.53 -5.01 10.09
CA PRO A 91 5.08 -3.65 10.11
C PRO A 91 6.58 -3.62 9.80
N GLN A 92 7.32 -4.68 10.15
CA GLN A 92 8.75 -4.79 9.83
C GLN A 92 9.01 -4.79 8.32
N ASP A 93 8.19 -5.51 7.54
CA ASP A 93 8.34 -5.54 6.08
C ASP A 93 8.03 -4.18 5.45
N ASN A 94 7.08 -3.42 6.02
CA ASN A 94 6.81 -2.04 5.61
C ASN A 94 8.02 -1.13 5.93
N ILE A 95 8.62 -1.25 7.12
CA ILE A 95 9.80 -0.50 7.52
C ILE A 95 10.98 -0.78 6.57
N THR A 96 11.27 -2.05 6.31
CA THR A 96 12.32 -2.46 5.38
C THR A 96 12.08 -1.90 3.98
N ARG A 97 10.84 -1.96 3.46
CA ARG A 97 10.52 -1.38 2.14
C ARG A 97 10.61 0.15 2.11
N MET A 98 10.27 0.83 3.21
CA MET A 98 10.47 2.27 3.32
C MET A 98 11.96 2.62 3.26
N ASN A 99 12.81 1.86 3.94
CA ASN A 99 14.27 2.05 3.88
C ASN A 99 14.86 1.73 2.50
N HIS A 100 14.33 0.73 1.78
CA HIS A 100 14.70 0.51 0.37
C HIS A 100 14.30 1.70 -0.52
N SER A 101 13.11 2.26 -0.29
CA SER A 101 12.66 3.47 -1.00
C SER A 101 13.53 4.69 -0.66
N ALA A 102 13.92 4.84 0.61
CA ALA A 102 14.82 5.90 1.07
C ALA A 102 16.18 5.81 0.37
N HIS A 103 16.79 4.62 0.33
CA HIS A 103 18.03 4.38 -0.40
C HIS A 103 17.89 4.76 -1.88
N ARG A 104 16.85 4.29 -2.57
CA ARG A 104 16.61 4.58 -3.99
C ARG A 104 16.44 6.08 -4.28
N MET A 105 15.86 6.83 -3.33
CA MET A 105 15.58 8.26 -3.43
C MET A 105 16.67 9.14 -2.78
N CYS A 106 17.83 8.57 -2.43
CA CYS A 106 18.92 9.27 -1.77
C CYS A 106 18.47 10.01 -0.50
N MET A 107 17.75 9.31 0.36
CA MET A 107 17.27 9.79 1.66
C MET A 107 17.94 9.01 2.80
N PRO A 108 18.00 9.59 4.02
CA PRO A 108 18.57 8.92 5.18
C PRO A 108 17.83 7.62 5.52
N HIS A 109 18.60 6.62 5.93
CA HIS A 109 18.06 5.39 6.52
C HIS A 109 17.35 5.72 7.84
N ILE A 110 16.13 5.21 8.02
CA ILE A 110 15.32 5.39 9.23
C ILE A 110 15.63 4.22 10.18
N PRO A 111 16.01 4.48 11.45
CA PRO A 111 16.23 3.42 12.43
C PRO A 111 14.97 2.59 12.62
N GLU A 112 15.06 1.28 12.34
CA GLU A 112 13.89 0.40 12.24
C GLU A 112 13.12 0.28 13.57
N GLU A 113 13.85 0.14 14.68
CA GLU A 113 13.28 0.05 16.03
C GLU A 113 12.50 1.32 16.40
N ALA A 114 13.08 2.49 16.14
CA ALA A 114 12.44 3.78 16.42
C ALA A 114 11.18 3.98 15.56
N PHE A 115 11.19 3.49 14.32
CA PHE A 115 10.03 3.56 13.44
C PHE A 115 8.91 2.61 13.90
N LEU A 116 9.25 1.39 14.32
CA LEU A 116 8.27 0.46 14.89
C LEU A 116 7.66 1.02 16.18
N GLU A 117 8.49 1.53 17.09
CA GLU A 117 8.05 2.16 18.34
C GLU A 117 7.12 3.35 18.06
N ALA A 118 7.48 4.21 17.10
CA ALA A 118 6.64 5.33 16.68
C ALA A 118 5.25 4.90 16.19
N MET A 119 5.16 3.84 15.38
CA MET A 119 3.88 3.32 14.92
C MET A 119 3.04 2.72 16.06
N VAL A 120 3.67 1.94 16.94
CA VAL A 120 3.01 1.30 18.08
C VAL A 120 2.48 2.36 19.06
N GLU A 121 3.30 3.33 19.47
CA GLU A 121 2.87 4.38 20.39
C GLU A 121 1.79 5.29 19.80
N LEU A 122 1.86 5.60 18.49
CA LEU A 122 0.83 6.39 17.82
C LEU A 122 -0.50 5.65 17.78
N VAL A 123 -0.50 4.37 17.38
CA VAL A 123 -1.72 3.56 17.36
C VAL A 123 -2.27 3.33 18.76
N ARG A 124 -1.41 3.23 19.78
CA ARG A 124 -1.84 3.14 21.19
C ARG A 124 -2.51 4.42 21.66
N ALA A 125 -1.92 5.58 21.33
CA ALA A 125 -2.48 6.90 21.65
C ALA A 125 -3.86 7.11 21.00
N ASP A 126 -4.02 6.65 19.76
CA ASP A 126 -5.27 6.73 18.98
C ASP A 126 -6.06 5.40 18.96
N SER A 127 -5.93 4.56 19.98
CA SER A 127 -6.50 3.20 19.98
C SER A 127 -8.03 3.15 19.86
N SER A 128 -8.74 4.22 20.22
CA SER A 128 -10.19 4.37 20.01
C SER A 128 -10.59 4.52 18.53
N TRP A 129 -9.68 4.99 17.68
CA TRP A 129 -9.89 5.12 16.24
C TRP A 129 -9.77 3.78 15.49
N VAL A 130 -9.27 2.73 16.14
CA VAL A 130 -9.31 1.36 15.60
C VAL A 130 -10.71 0.79 15.84
N LEU A 131 -11.60 0.95 14.86
CA LEU A 131 -12.99 0.52 14.95
C LEU A 131 -13.10 -1.00 15.16
N LYS A 132 -14.21 -1.42 15.79
CA LYS A 132 -14.44 -2.85 16.13
C LYS A 132 -15.06 -3.63 14.98
N ASP A 133 -15.62 -2.93 14.00
CA ASP A 133 -16.36 -3.49 12.89
C ASP A 133 -15.51 -4.47 12.06
N GLU A 134 -16.20 -5.48 11.52
CA GLU A 134 -15.65 -6.56 10.71
C GLU A 134 -15.01 -6.09 9.40
N ASP A 135 -15.52 -5.00 8.81
CA ASP A 135 -15.02 -4.41 7.57
C ASP A 135 -14.07 -3.22 7.81
N ALA A 136 -13.87 -2.81 9.07
CA ALA A 136 -13.09 -1.63 9.41
C ALA A 136 -11.66 -1.94 9.84
N SER A 137 -10.77 -0.97 9.60
CA SER A 137 -9.38 -0.97 10.05
C SER A 137 -8.89 0.47 10.21
N LEU A 138 -7.77 0.65 10.91
CA LEU A 138 -7.09 1.94 10.97
C LEU A 138 -5.89 1.89 10.01
N TYR A 139 -5.96 2.65 8.92
CA TYR A 139 -4.87 2.77 7.98
C TYR A 139 -3.79 3.70 8.54
N ILE A 140 -2.53 3.28 8.42
CA ILE A 140 -1.35 3.98 8.92
C ILE A 140 -0.56 4.48 7.71
N ARG A 141 -0.27 5.78 7.67
CA ARG A 141 0.46 6.46 6.60
C ARG A 141 1.76 7.06 7.13
N PRO A 142 2.87 6.32 7.11
CA PRO A 142 4.18 6.91 7.18
C PRO A 142 4.54 7.61 5.87
N PHE A 143 5.20 8.76 5.94
CA PHE A 143 5.83 9.39 4.78
C PHE A 143 7.05 10.21 5.18
N LEU A 144 8.05 10.21 4.31
CA LEU A 144 9.31 10.92 4.47
C LEU A 144 9.52 11.84 3.27
N PHE A 145 9.85 13.10 3.53
CA PHE A 145 10.08 14.08 2.48
C PHE A 145 11.26 15.02 2.77
N ALA A 146 11.86 15.53 1.70
CA ALA A 146 12.86 16.58 1.72
C ALA A 146 12.27 17.92 2.19
N SER A 147 12.76 18.45 3.31
CA SER A 147 12.23 19.65 3.96
C SER A 147 13.07 20.91 3.76
N ASP A 148 14.24 20.82 3.11
CA ASP A 148 15.09 21.98 2.84
C ASP A 148 14.38 23.02 1.97
N ALA A 149 14.43 24.28 2.40
CA ALA A 149 14.07 25.43 1.58
C ALA A 149 15.23 25.78 0.63
N TYR A 150 15.27 25.11 -0.52
CA TYR A 150 16.32 25.26 -1.52
C TYR A 150 15.78 24.91 -2.91
N ILE A 151 16.15 25.68 -3.94
CA ILE A 151 15.66 25.45 -5.31
C ILE A 151 16.65 24.67 -6.18
N GLY A 152 17.92 24.54 -5.79
CA GLY A 152 18.87 23.75 -6.58
C GLY A 152 18.59 22.26 -6.48
N VAL A 153 18.81 21.52 -7.58
CA VAL A 153 18.60 20.06 -7.58
C VAL A 153 19.76 19.36 -6.90
N ARG A 154 19.50 18.85 -5.68
CA ARG A 154 20.41 18.01 -4.88
C ARG A 154 19.60 17.18 -3.88
N PRO A 155 20.17 16.12 -3.30
CA PRO A 155 19.62 15.52 -2.09
C PRO A 155 19.51 16.58 -0.98
N SER A 156 18.39 16.58 -0.26
CA SER A 156 18.15 17.44 0.90
C SER A 156 19.15 17.17 2.03
N ASP A 157 19.48 18.19 2.82
CA ASP A 157 20.22 18.04 4.08
C ASP A 157 19.27 17.78 5.27
N THR A 158 18.04 18.29 5.18
CA THR A 158 16.98 18.06 6.17
C THR A 158 15.82 17.25 5.60
N TYR A 159 15.24 16.41 6.45
CA TYR A 159 14.07 15.62 6.11
C TYR A 159 13.11 15.58 7.29
N ARG A 160 11.86 15.26 7.00
CA ARG A 160 10.85 15.02 8.02
C ARG A 160 10.09 13.73 7.73
N LEU A 161 10.06 12.84 8.73
CA LEU A 161 9.20 11.67 8.78
C LEU A 161 7.93 12.04 9.55
N ILE A 162 6.77 11.75 8.99
CA ILE A 162 5.48 11.85 9.68
C ILE A 162 4.72 10.55 9.53
N ILE A 163 4.01 10.18 10.59
CA ILE A 163 3.06 9.07 10.56
C ILE A 163 1.72 9.62 11.05
N PHE A 164 0.68 9.46 10.25
CA PHE A 164 -0.69 9.72 10.69
C PHE A 164 -1.57 8.51 10.40
N THR A 165 -2.75 8.49 11.00
CA THR A 165 -3.70 7.40 10.83
C THR A 165 -5.05 7.91 10.35
N CYS A 166 -5.76 7.05 9.62
CA CYS A 166 -7.14 7.32 9.17
C CYS A 166 -7.99 6.05 9.31
N PRO A 167 -9.21 6.13 9.87
CA PRO A 167 -10.12 5.01 9.86
C PRO A 167 -10.54 4.73 8.42
N VAL A 168 -10.67 3.46 8.05
CA VAL A 168 -11.09 3.03 6.72
C VAL A 168 -12.00 1.82 6.81
N ARG A 169 -13.02 1.78 5.95
CA ARG A 169 -13.86 0.61 5.68
C ARG A 169 -13.48 0.00 4.32
N GLY A 170 -14.30 -0.88 3.77
CA GLY A 170 -14.09 -1.49 2.45
C GLY A 170 -13.65 -0.47 1.38
N TYR A 171 -12.61 -0.81 0.61
CA TYR A 171 -12.01 0.13 -0.36
C TYR A 171 -12.76 0.15 -1.70
N TYR A 172 -13.13 -1.03 -2.20
CA TYR A 172 -14.02 -1.19 -3.34
C TYR A 172 -15.31 -1.84 -2.86
N ASN A 173 -16.45 -1.24 -3.21
CA ASN A 173 -17.77 -1.81 -2.89
C ASN A 173 -18.23 -2.84 -3.94
N GLU A 174 -17.55 -2.87 -5.09
CA GLU A 174 -17.83 -3.78 -6.19
C GLU A 174 -16.53 -4.25 -6.87
N PRO A 175 -16.55 -5.41 -7.54
CA PRO A 175 -15.44 -5.87 -8.38
C PRO A 175 -15.05 -4.85 -9.44
N VAL A 176 -13.74 -4.68 -9.68
CA VAL A 176 -13.21 -3.65 -10.56
C VAL A 176 -13.23 -4.07 -12.03
N ARG A 177 -13.58 -3.14 -12.89
CA ARG A 177 -13.35 -3.24 -14.35
C ARG A 177 -11.99 -2.63 -14.67
N VAL A 178 -11.15 -3.33 -15.42
CA VAL A 178 -9.78 -2.88 -15.74
C VAL A 178 -9.52 -2.90 -17.24
N LYS A 179 -8.61 -2.03 -17.70
CA LYS A 179 -8.15 -1.95 -19.08
C LYS A 179 -6.65 -2.15 -19.17
N VAL A 180 -6.18 -3.00 -20.08
CA VAL A 180 -4.76 -3.14 -20.40
C VAL A 180 -4.25 -1.84 -21.00
N GLU A 181 -3.21 -1.27 -20.40
CA GLU A 181 -2.56 -0.05 -20.87
C GLU A 181 -1.49 -0.39 -21.90
N THR A 182 -1.55 0.22 -23.08
CA THR A 182 -0.69 -0.09 -24.24
C THR A 182 0.15 1.10 -24.73
N LYS A 183 0.03 2.27 -24.07
CA LYS A 183 0.68 3.52 -24.48
C LYS A 183 1.52 4.15 -23.37
N PHE A 184 1.01 4.17 -22.14
CA PHE A 184 1.64 4.82 -21.00
C PHE A 184 2.28 3.80 -20.07
N SER A 185 3.50 4.06 -19.62
CA SER A 185 4.21 3.14 -18.74
C SER A 185 4.24 3.66 -17.30
N ARG A 186 4.01 2.76 -16.34
CA ARG A 186 4.10 3.07 -14.90
C ARG A 186 5.56 3.21 -14.45
N ALA A 187 6.43 2.37 -14.98
CA ALA A 187 7.84 2.29 -14.63
C ALA A 187 8.65 1.74 -15.82
N PHE A 188 9.97 1.88 -15.72
CA PHE A 188 10.95 1.35 -16.68
C PHE A 188 12.10 0.68 -15.93
N PRO A 189 12.78 -0.31 -16.53
CA PRO A 189 13.99 -0.90 -15.96
C PRO A 189 15.03 0.18 -15.61
N GLY A 190 15.61 0.10 -14.41
CA GLY A 190 16.51 1.12 -13.86
C GLY A 190 15.82 2.37 -13.29
N GLY A 191 14.50 2.50 -13.47
CA GLY A 191 13.69 3.58 -12.92
C GLY A 191 13.47 3.48 -11.41
N THR A 192 12.38 4.10 -10.95
CA THR A 192 11.99 4.14 -9.53
C THR A 192 10.82 3.20 -9.20
N GLY A 193 10.42 2.32 -10.13
CA GLY A 193 9.21 1.49 -10.02
C GLY A 193 9.11 0.65 -8.75
N GLU A 194 10.24 0.15 -8.24
CA GLU A 194 10.34 -0.62 -6.99
C GLU A 194 10.31 0.25 -5.72
N ALA A 195 10.53 1.55 -5.82
CA ALA A 195 10.41 2.47 -4.69
C ALA A 195 8.97 2.97 -4.55
N LYS A 196 8.50 3.08 -3.31
CA LYS A 196 7.18 3.66 -3.01
C LYS A 196 7.29 5.18 -2.90
N CYS A 197 7.67 5.84 -4.00
CA CYS A 197 7.91 7.28 -4.06
C CYS A 197 6.78 8.05 -4.74
N GLY A 198 6.60 9.32 -4.37
CA GLY A 198 5.49 10.15 -4.86
C GLY A 198 5.48 10.33 -6.39
N GLY A 199 6.65 10.46 -7.01
CA GLY A 199 6.79 10.63 -8.46
C GLY A 199 6.14 9.53 -9.30
N ASN A 200 6.25 8.28 -8.86
CA ASN A 200 5.63 7.13 -9.55
C ASN A 200 4.10 7.26 -9.63
N TYR A 201 3.48 7.80 -8.57
CA TYR A 201 2.03 7.96 -8.51
C TYR A 201 1.58 9.19 -9.30
N GLY A 202 2.32 10.30 -9.21
CA GLY A 202 2.05 11.51 -9.98
C GLY A 202 2.04 11.26 -11.49
N GLY A 203 3.02 10.50 -12.00
CA GLY A 203 3.10 10.14 -13.42
C GLY A 203 1.94 9.25 -13.91
N GLY A 204 1.35 8.44 -13.02
CA GLY A 204 0.24 7.55 -13.35
C GLY A 204 -1.14 8.19 -13.37
N LEU A 205 -1.29 9.44 -12.93
CA LEU A 205 -2.61 10.09 -12.78
C LEU A 205 -3.32 10.35 -14.11
N TYR A 206 -2.61 10.85 -15.11
CA TYR A 206 -3.23 11.17 -16.41
C TYR A 206 -3.74 9.95 -17.16
N PRO A 207 -2.96 8.86 -17.32
CA PRO A 207 -3.47 7.63 -17.94
C PRO A 207 -4.64 7.02 -17.15
N ALA A 208 -4.54 7.01 -15.80
CA ALA A 208 -5.64 6.52 -14.97
C ALA A 208 -6.94 7.32 -15.16
N LYS A 209 -6.84 8.64 -15.34
CA LYS A 209 -7.99 9.50 -15.67
C LYS A 209 -8.61 9.12 -17.02
N LEU A 210 -7.80 8.90 -18.06
CA LEU A 210 -8.30 8.47 -19.37
C LEU A 210 -9.05 7.14 -19.28
N GLY A 211 -8.48 6.16 -18.57
CA GLY A 211 -9.16 4.88 -18.33
C GLY A 211 -10.49 5.04 -17.58
N GLN A 212 -10.58 5.97 -16.63
CA GLN A 212 -11.82 6.30 -15.93
C GLN A 212 -12.86 6.98 -16.83
N GLU A 213 -12.43 7.87 -17.72
CA GLU A 213 -13.30 8.51 -18.72
C GLU A 213 -13.88 7.47 -19.71
N GLU A 214 -13.18 6.35 -19.91
CA GLU A 214 -13.65 5.18 -20.67
C GLU A 214 -14.51 4.19 -19.85
N GLY A 215 -14.74 4.45 -18.56
CA GLY A 215 -15.58 3.62 -17.69
C GLY A 215 -14.85 2.46 -16.99
N PHE A 216 -13.51 2.47 -16.96
CA PHE A 216 -12.70 1.51 -16.20
C PHE A 216 -12.27 2.08 -14.85
N HIS A 217 -12.19 1.23 -13.84
CA HIS A 217 -11.82 1.63 -12.50
C HIS A 217 -10.30 1.80 -12.36
N GLN A 218 -9.52 0.94 -13.02
CA GLN A 218 -8.06 0.89 -12.96
C GLN A 218 -7.47 0.46 -14.30
N LEU A 219 -6.19 0.74 -14.49
CA LEU A 219 -5.40 0.19 -15.59
C LEU A 219 -4.69 -1.10 -15.14
N LEU A 220 -4.53 -2.05 -16.06
CA LEU A 220 -3.49 -3.07 -15.98
C LEU A 220 -2.26 -2.50 -16.68
N TRP A 221 -1.28 -2.07 -15.88
CA TRP A 221 -0.01 -1.59 -16.38
C TRP A 221 0.75 -2.71 -17.04
N THR A 222 1.41 -2.39 -18.14
CA THR A 222 2.32 -3.28 -18.85
C THR A 222 3.74 -2.72 -18.82
N ASP A 223 4.71 -3.54 -19.20
CA ASP A 223 6.12 -3.17 -19.22
C ASP A 223 6.36 -1.95 -20.12
N GLY A 224 7.23 -1.05 -19.69
CA GLY A 224 7.47 0.18 -20.43
C GLY A 224 8.20 0.01 -21.78
N LEU A 225 8.80 -1.15 -22.04
CA LEU A 225 9.59 -1.36 -23.27
C LEU A 225 8.73 -1.76 -24.45
N THR A 226 7.83 -2.71 -24.25
CA THR A 226 7.09 -3.40 -25.31
C THR A 226 5.58 -3.33 -25.12
N HIS A 227 5.10 -3.04 -23.91
CA HIS A 227 3.69 -3.15 -23.53
C HIS A 227 3.09 -4.57 -23.76
N GLU A 228 3.94 -5.58 -23.89
CA GLU A 228 3.54 -6.97 -24.15
C GLU A 228 3.33 -7.75 -22.85
N TYR A 229 3.83 -7.27 -21.71
CA TYR A 229 3.83 -8.00 -20.44
C TYR A 229 3.17 -7.19 -19.34
N ILE A 230 2.24 -7.81 -18.62
CA ILE A 230 1.51 -7.19 -17.51
C ILE A 230 2.40 -7.11 -16.26
N GLU A 231 2.33 -5.98 -15.55
CA GLU A 231 3.10 -5.69 -14.33
C GLU A 231 2.21 -5.55 -13.08
N GLU A 232 1.27 -4.60 -13.08
CA GLU A 232 0.46 -4.22 -11.91
C GLU A 232 -0.97 -3.81 -12.32
N SER A 233 -1.91 -3.81 -11.36
CA SER A 233 -3.27 -3.28 -11.53
C SER A 233 -3.43 -2.00 -10.71
N GLY A 234 -3.36 -0.85 -11.37
CA GLY A 234 -3.47 0.45 -10.74
C GLY A 234 -2.33 0.72 -9.75
N THR A 235 -2.60 0.54 -8.47
CA THR A 235 -1.61 0.70 -7.37
C THR A 235 -1.40 -0.61 -6.57
N MET A 236 -1.77 -1.73 -7.18
CA MET A 236 -1.77 -3.07 -6.60
C MET A 236 -0.98 -4.03 -7.49
N ASN A 237 -0.33 -5.02 -6.90
CA ASN A 237 0.14 -6.16 -7.69
C ASN A 237 -1.06 -6.92 -8.26
N VAL A 238 -0.86 -7.69 -9.33
CA VAL A 238 -1.96 -8.44 -9.98
C VAL A 238 -1.68 -9.95 -9.96
N PHE A 239 -2.76 -10.72 -9.84
CA PHE A 239 -2.77 -12.17 -9.87
C PHE A 239 -3.81 -12.67 -10.88
N PHE A 240 -3.47 -13.76 -11.55
CA PHE A 240 -4.32 -14.48 -12.50
C PHE A 240 -4.41 -15.95 -12.09
N ASN A 241 -5.62 -16.48 -11.99
CA ASN A 241 -5.86 -17.91 -11.83
C ASN A 241 -6.20 -18.50 -13.20
N ILE A 242 -5.23 -19.14 -13.84
CA ILE A 242 -5.41 -19.80 -15.13
C ILE A 242 -5.34 -21.31 -14.89
N ASP A 243 -6.45 -22.00 -15.14
CA ASP A 243 -6.58 -23.45 -14.97
C ASP A 243 -6.11 -23.97 -13.59
N GLY A 244 -6.36 -23.20 -12.53
CA GLY A 244 -6.01 -23.55 -11.14
C GLY A 244 -4.58 -23.15 -10.72
N THR A 245 -3.76 -22.63 -11.64
CA THR A 245 -2.44 -22.08 -11.32
C THR A 245 -2.55 -20.58 -11.01
N LEU A 246 -2.04 -20.17 -9.85
CA LEU A 246 -1.98 -18.77 -9.45
C LEU A 246 -0.70 -18.13 -10.00
N ILE A 247 -0.84 -17.25 -10.98
CA ILE A 247 0.25 -16.62 -11.71
C ILE A 247 0.31 -15.13 -11.32
N THR A 248 1.50 -14.61 -11.09
CA THR A 248 1.73 -13.18 -10.86
C THR A 248 3.04 -12.74 -11.52
N PRO A 249 3.14 -11.48 -12.00
CA PRO A 249 4.39 -10.92 -12.50
C PRO A 249 5.56 -11.09 -11.52
N ALA A 250 6.71 -11.51 -12.04
CA ALA A 250 7.96 -11.62 -11.27
C ALA A 250 8.51 -10.24 -10.88
N LEU A 251 9.31 -10.17 -9.82
CA LEU A 251 9.92 -8.91 -9.37
C LEU A 251 11.22 -8.67 -10.14
N ASP A 252 11.17 -7.88 -11.22
CA ASP A 252 12.25 -7.66 -12.20
C ASP A 252 12.79 -6.21 -12.23
N GLY A 253 12.41 -5.39 -11.24
CA GLY A 253 12.91 -4.01 -11.10
C GLY A 253 11.89 -2.93 -11.44
N THR A 254 10.75 -3.29 -12.05
CA THR A 254 9.69 -2.35 -12.41
C THR A 254 8.40 -2.56 -11.63
N ILE A 255 8.29 -3.60 -10.79
CA ILE A 255 7.09 -3.90 -9.99
C ILE A 255 7.35 -3.63 -8.52
N LEU A 256 6.42 -2.93 -7.86
CA LEU A 256 6.52 -2.70 -6.42
C LEU A 256 6.44 -4.02 -5.66
N ARG A 257 7.38 -4.23 -4.72
CA ARG A 257 7.44 -5.42 -3.85
C ARG A 257 6.30 -5.38 -2.81
N GLY A 258 5.10 -5.80 -3.21
CA GLY A 258 3.92 -5.77 -2.35
C GLY A 258 3.99 -6.78 -1.22
N ILE A 259 3.77 -6.32 0.01
CA ILE A 259 3.70 -7.18 1.19
C ILE A 259 2.47 -8.10 1.13
N THR A 260 1.33 -7.58 0.62
CA THR A 260 0.13 -8.39 0.38
C THR A 260 0.37 -9.44 -0.71
N ARG A 261 1.10 -9.10 -1.79
CA ARG A 261 1.52 -10.07 -2.83
C ARG A 261 2.32 -11.21 -2.19
N ASP A 262 3.33 -10.88 -1.39
CA ASP A 262 4.14 -11.88 -0.70
C ASP A 262 3.31 -12.76 0.25
N SER A 263 2.42 -12.15 1.04
CA SER A 263 1.51 -12.90 1.93
C SER A 263 0.60 -13.87 1.17
N ILE A 264 0.03 -13.45 0.03
CA ILE A 264 -0.82 -14.29 -0.82
C ILE A 264 -0.04 -15.48 -1.37
N ILE A 265 1.18 -15.25 -1.85
CA ILE A 265 2.05 -16.32 -2.37
C ILE A 265 2.38 -17.34 -1.27
N ARG A 266 2.69 -16.88 -0.05
CA ARG A 266 3.03 -17.77 1.07
C ARG A 266 1.84 -18.61 1.50
N ILE A 267 0.66 -18.00 1.66
CA ILE A 267 -0.59 -18.73 1.98
C ILE A 267 -0.92 -19.73 0.87
N ALA A 268 -0.84 -19.31 -0.40
CA ALA A 268 -1.14 -20.19 -1.52
C ALA A 268 -0.25 -21.44 -1.54
N LYS A 269 1.06 -21.27 -1.35
CA LYS A 269 2.03 -22.38 -1.29
C LYS A 269 1.73 -23.34 -0.13
N ASP A 270 1.40 -22.81 1.05
CA ASP A 270 1.05 -23.64 2.21
C ASP A 270 -0.27 -24.41 2.04
N GLU A 271 -1.21 -23.87 1.27
CA GLU A 271 -2.45 -24.55 0.90
C GLU A 271 -2.29 -25.52 -0.28
N GLY A 272 -1.05 -25.72 -0.79
CA GLY A 272 -0.77 -26.60 -1.92
C GLY A 272 -1.23 -26.06 -3.27
N ILE A 273 -1.53 -24.76 -3.37
CA ILE A 273 -1.85 -24.11 -4.65
C ILE A 273 -0.55 -23.94 -5.44
N LYS A 274 -0.56 -24.29 -6.72
CA LYS A 274 0.55 -24.04 -7.63
C LYS A 274 0.67 -22.53 -7.88
N VAL A 275 1.83 -21.96 -7.54
CA VAL A 275 2.13 -20.53 -7.74
C VAL A 275 3.27 -20.37 -8.73
N GLU A 276 3.10 -19.48 -9.72
CA GLU A 276 4.13 -19.10 -10.68
C GLU A 276 4.42 -17.60 -10.60
N GLU A 277 5.68 -17.26 -10.34
CA GLU A 277 6.19 -15.88 -10.38
C GLU A 277 7.06 -15.74 -11.65
N ARG A 278 6.48 -15.19 -12.72
CA ARG A 278 7.13 -15.08 -14.04
C ARG A 278 6.60 -13.87 -14.80
N ARG A 279 7.21 -13.54 -15.93
CA ARG A 279 6.61 -12.57 -16.86
C ARG A 279 5.25 -13.10 -17.33
N VAL A 280 4.26 -12.21 -17.40
CA VAL A 280 2.90 -12.55 -17.82
C VAL A 280 2.56 -11.78 -19.08
N SER A 281 2.39 -12.44 -20.23
CA SER A 281 2.09 -11.71 -21.47
C SER A 281 0.62 -11.25 -21.51
N VAL A 282 0.36 -10.16 -22.23
CA VAL A 282 -1.01 -9.71 -22.51
C VAL A 282 -1.76 -10.79 -23.30
N GLU A 283 -1.10 -11.37 -24.32
CA GLU A 283 -1.66 -12.42 -25.18
C GLU A 283 -2.09 -13.66 -24.38
N GLU A 284 -1.27 -14.15 -23.43
CA GLU A 284 -1.62 -15.38 -22.70
C GLU A 284 -2.87 -15.17 -21.84
N VAL A 285 -3.03 -13.99 -21.25
CA VAL A 285 -4.19 -13.63 -20.41
C VAL A 285 -5.42 -13.45 -21.29
N GLU A 286 -5.29 -12.80 -22.44
CA GLU A 286 -6.38 -12.63 -23.40
C GLU A 286 -6.88 -13.98 -23.92
N VAL A 287 -5.97 -14.86 -24.37
CA VAL A 287 -6.31 -16.20 -24.86
C VAL A 287 -6.94 -17.04 -23.74
N ALA A 288 -6.45 -16.93 -22.50
CA ALA A 288 -7.05 -17.62 -21.36
C ALA A 288 -8.46 -17.10 -21.04
N ALA A 289 -8.70 -15.79 -21.13
CA ALA A 289 -10.02 -15.18 -20.92
C ALA A 289 -11.00 -15.63 -22.01
N ARG A 290 -10.59 -15.52 -23.29
CA ARG A 290 -11.38 -15.92 -24.46
C ARG A 290 -11.81 -17.38 -24.42
N ASN A 291 -10.92 -18.27 -23.95
CA ASN A 291 -11.18 -19.71 -23.90
C ASN A 291 -11.78 -20.17 -22.56
N GLY A 292 -12.18 -19.24 -21.67
CA GLY A 292 -12.78 -19.58 -20.37
C GLY A 292 -11.84 -20.28 -19.37
N ARG A 293 -10.52 -20.18 -19.59
CA ARG A 293 -9.47 -20.76 -18.73
C ARG A 293 -9.04 -19.82 -17.61
N LEU A 294 -9.22 -18.51 -17.79
CA LEU A 294 -9.01 -17.50 -16.75
C LEU A 294 -10.16 -17.56 -15.74
N ARG A 295 -9.97 -18.28 -14.63
CA ARG A 295 -11.00 -18.55 -13.61
C ARG A 295 -11.24 -17.36 -12.68
N SER A 296 -10.21 -16.58 -12.41
CA SER A 296 -10.31 -15.35 -11.63
C SER A 296 -9.08 -14.47 -11.85
N ALA A 297 -9.22 -13.16 -11.73
CA ALA A 297 -8.11 -12.24 -11.58
C ALA A 297 -8.40 -11.25 -10.44
N PHE A 298 -7.36 -10.75 -9.79
CA PHE A 298 -7.51 -9.76 -8.72
C PHE A 298 -6.24 -8.91 -8.53
N GLY A 299 -6.44 -7.67 -8.10
CA GLY A 299 -5.40 -6.82 -7.54
C GLY A 299 -5.14 -7.16 -6.07
N ALA A 300 -3.89 -7.03 -5.61
CA ALA A 300 -3.47 -7.25 -4.24
C ALA A 300 -2.68 -6.06 -3.68
N GLY A 301 -3.12 -5.54 -2.53
CA GLY A 301 -2.44 -4.43 -1.84
C GLY A 301 -3.12 -4.04 -0.53
N THR A 302 -2.43 -3.29 0.34
CA THR A 302 -2.89 -2.97 1.71
C THR A 302 -4.32 -2.38 1.76
N ALA A 303 -4.66 -1.50 0.81
CA ALA A 303 -5.93 -0.79 0.82
C ALA A 303 -7.13 -1.74 0.62
N ALA A 304 -7.11 -2.56 -0.43
CA ALA A 304 -8.20 -3.47 -0.78
C ALA A 304 -8.01 -4.90 -0.27
N THR A 305 -6.81 -5.29 0.19
CA THR A 305 -6.37 -6.68 0.40
C THR A 305 -6.41 -7.49 -0.91
N ILE A 306 -7.61 -7.82 -1.38
CA ILE A 306 -7.90 -8.45 -2.67
C ILE A 306 -9.00 -7.61 -3.34
N ALA A 307 -8.70 -7.03 -4.50
CA ALA A 307 -9.66 -6.35 -5.36
C ALA A 307 -10.00 -7.25 -6.53
N HIS A 308 -11.15 -7.93 -6.47
CA HIS A 308 -11.60 -8.81 -7.55
C HIS A 308 -11.78 -8.04 -8.86
N ILE A 309 -11.26 -8.58 -9.96
CA ILE A 309 -11.45 -8.02 -11.30
C ILE A 309 -12.70 -8.63 -11.93
N GLN A 310 -13.70 -7.83 -12.27
CA GLN A 310 -14.90 -8.27 -12.98
C GLN A 310 -14.61 -8.47 -14.46
N THR A 311 -13.96 -7.48 -15.07
CA THR A 311 -13.85 -7.34 -16.52
C THR A 311 -12.44 -6.91 -16.85
N ILE A 312 -11.85 -7.50 -17.90
CA ILE A 312 -10.58 -7.07 -18.48
C ILE A 312 -10.84 -6.63 -19.92
N ALA A 313 -10.53 -5.37 -20.23
CA ALA A 313 -10.52 -4.85 -21.58
C ALA A 313 -9.10 -4.86 -22.16
N PHE A 314 -9.03 -5.36 -23.38
CA PHE A 314 -7.92 -5.30 -24.33
C PHE A 314 -8.31 -4.34 -25.45
N ASP A 315 -7.41 -4.03 -26.38
CA ASP A 315 -7.67 -3.02 -27.43
C ASP A 315 -8.93 -3.34 -28.27
N ASP A 316 -9.11 -4.61 -28.67
CA ASP A 316 -10.21 -5.03 -29.56
C ASP A 316 -11.29 -5.88 -28.87
N ALA A 317 -11.13 -6.21 -27.59
CA ALA A 317 -12.00 -7.16 -26.90
C ALA A 317 -12.15 -6.86 -25.40
N THR A 318 -13.30 -7.22 -24.85
CA THR A 318 -13.58 -7.11 -23.41
C THR A 318 -14.14 -8.44 -22.92
N TYR A 319 -13.57 -8.95 -21.83
CA TYR A 319 -13.95 -10.24 -21.27
C TYR A 319 -14.38 -10.09 -19.82
N ASP A 320 -15.59 -10.56 -19.52
CA ASP A 320 -16.08 -10.71 -18.16
C ASP A 320 -15.59 -12.03 -17.56
N LEU A 321 -15.16 -11.97 -16.30
CA LEU A 321 -14.70 -13.12 -15.53
C LEU A 321 -15.87 -13.72 -14.74
N PRO A 322 -15.79 -15.02 -14.35
CA PRO A 322 -16.80 -15.68 -13.53
C PRO A 322 -17.17 -14.87 -12.27
N GLY A 323 -18.41 -15.00 -11.78
CA GLY A 323 -18.89 -14.29 -10.59
C GLY A 323 -18.02 -14.54 -9.36
N VAL A 324 -17.91 -13.56 -8.46
CA VAL A 324 -16.99 -13.57 -7.31
C VAL A 324 -17.23 -14.76 -6.39
N GLU A 325 -18.49 -15.18 -6.24
CA GLU A 325 -18.91 -16.33 -5.46
C GLU A 325 -18.25 -17.64 -5.92
N THR A 326 -17.88 -17.75 -7.21
CA THR A 326 -17.22 -18.94 -7.78
C THR A 326 -15.70 -18.92 -7.65
N ARG A 327 -15.10 -17.82 -7.16
CA ARG A 327 -13.64 -17.61 -7.14
C ARG A 327 -12.99 -18.15 -5.87
N GLU A 328 -13.19 -19.45 -5.62
CA GLU A 328 -12.83 -20.13 -4.37
C GLU A 328 -11.40 -19.84 -3.88
N LEU A 329 -10.41 -19.91 -4.77
CA LEU A 329 -9.00 -19.69 -4.44
C LEU A 329 -8.78 -18.28 -3.87
N ALA A 330 -9.24 -17.25 -4.57
CA ALA A 330 -9.04 -15.86 -4.15
C ALA A 330 -9.80 -15.56 -2.84
N ASN A 331 -11.04 -16.06 -2.74
CA ASN A 331 -11.89 -15.86 -1.56
C ASN A 331 -11.28 -16.53 -0.32
N ARG A 332 -10.77 -17.76 -0.46
CA ARG A 332 -10.16 -18.53 0.62
C ARG A 332 -8.88 -17.88 1.13
N ILE A 333 -7.98 -17.46 0.23
CA ILE A 333 -6.75 -16.75 0.61
C ILE A 333 -7.09 -15.42 1.30
N GLY A 334 -8.02 -14.65 0.74
CA GLY A 334 -8.48 -13.39 1.33
C GLY A 334 -9.02 -13.57 2.74
N LYS A 335 -9.86 -14.60 2.94
CA LYS A 335 -10.40 -14.96 4.26
C LYS A 335 -9.28 -15.38 5.23
N LYS A 336 -8.35 -16.23 4.80
CA LYS A 336 -7.24 -16.69 5.65
C LYS A 336 -6.39 -15.51 6.14
N LEU A 337 -6.08 -14.57 5.26
CA LEU A 337 -5.33 -13.36 5.60
C LEU A 337 -6.12 -12.46 6.58
N ASP A 338 -7.44 -12.36 6.41
CA ASP A 338 -8.32 -11.66 7.36
C ASP A 338 -8.40 -12.33 8.74
N ASP A 339 -8.50 -13.65 8.76
CA ASP A 339 -8.54 -14.42 10.00
C ASP A 339 -7.22 -14.28 10.78
N ILE A 340 -6.06 -14.29 10.10
CA ILE A 340 -4.75 -14.07 10.74
C ILE A 340 -4.70 -12.67 11.36
N ARG A 341 -5.03 -11.62 10.59
CA ARG A 341 -4.89 -10.24 11.09
C ARG A 341 -5.82 -9.92 12.27
N ARG A 342 -6.99 -10.56 12.32
CA ARG A 342 -7.94 -10.41 13.43
C ARG A 342 -7.72 -11.40 14.58
N GLY A 343 -6.73 -12.28 14.49
CA GLY A 343 -6.42 -13.28 15.53
C GLY A 343 -7.46 -14.39 15.66
N ARG A 344 -8.25 -14.68 14.61
CA ARG A 344 -9.21 -15.80 14.60
C ARG A 344 -8.54 -17.15 14.39
N VAL A 345 -7.38 -17.14 13.75
CA VAL A 345 -6.54 -18.31 13.54
C VAL A 345 -5.12 -18.00 13.96
N ALA A 346 -4.33 -19.04 14.24
CA ALA A 346 -2.92 -18.88 14.50
C ALA A 346 -2.22 -18.19 13.32
N ASP A 347 -1.20 -17.41 13.64
CA ASP A 347 -0.27 -16.82 12.70
C ASP A 347 0.99 -17.70 12.63
N PRO A 348 1.09 -18.64 11.67
CA PRO A 348 2.26 -19.50 11.55
C PRO A 348 3.49 -18.77 10.99
N TYR A 349 3.36 -17.49 10.62
CA TYR A 349 4.38 -16.74 9.90
C TYR A 349 5.08 -15.68 10.75
N GLY A 350 4.55 -15.35 11.93
CA GLY A 350 5.05 -14.26 12.77
C GLY A 350 4.83 -12.88 12.14
N TRP A 351 3.73 -12.71 11.41
CA TRP A 351 3.30 -11.47 10.77
C TRP A 351 2.63 -10.48 11.73
N VAL A 352 1.99 -10.96 12.79
CA VAL A 352 1.22 -10.13 13.72
C VAL A 352 2.15 -9.53 14.77
N VAL A 353 2.09 -8.20 14.90
CA VAL A 353 2.73 -7.45 16.00
C VAL A 353 1.62 -6.79 16.84
N PRO A 354 1.45 -7.18 18.11
CA PRO A 354 0.46 -6.57 18.99
C PRO A 354 0.87 -5.14 19.39
N VAL A 355 -0.13 -4.27 19.59
CA VAL A 355 0.04 -2.88 20.07
C VAL A 355 -0.27 -2.75 21.55
#